data_AF-A0A359KBW0-F1
#
_entry.id   AF-A0A359KBW0-F1
#
_cell.length_a   1.000
_cell.length_b   1.000
_cell.length_c   1.000
_cell.angle_alpha   90.00
_cell.angle_beta   90.00
_cell.angle_gamma   90.00
#
_symmetry.space_group_name_H-M   'P 1'
#
loop_
_entity.id
_entity.type
_entity.pdbx_description
1 polymer ?
#
loop_
_entity_poly.entity_id
_entity_poly.type
_entity_poly.pdbx_seq_one_letter_code
_entity_poly.pdbx_strand_id
1 'polypeptide(L)' 'YGQMTAGSWIYIGTQGIVQGTYETFMEAGRQHYGGDWAGKWILTAGLGGMGGAQPLAATMAGASCITIECQRSRIEFR' A
#
# COMPACT_ATOMS: atom_id res chain seq x y z
N TYR A 1 -7.49 22.24 6.47
CA TYR A 1 -6.64 21.11 6.91
C TYR A 1 -5.67 20.79 5.79
N GLY A 2 -4.37 21.02 5.98
CA GLY A 2 -3.39 21.00 4.88
C GLY A 2 -2.82 19.62 4.55
N GLN A 3 -2.92 18.63 5.45
CA GLN A 3 -2.13 17.38 5.35
C GLN A 3 -0.63 17.67 5.08
N MET A 4 0.15 16.69 4.63
CA MET A 4 1.57 16.91 4.29
C MET A 4 1.74 17.52 2.90
N THR A 5 1.34 16.80 1.84
CA THR A 5 1.62 17.17 0.44
C THR A 5 0.45 17.85 -0.27
N ALA A 6 -0.75 17.81 0.31
CA ALA A 6 -1.94 18.46 -0.26
C ALA A 6 -1.84 20.00 -0.14
N GLY A 7 -1.50 20.50 1.05
CA GLY A 7 -1.36 21.93 1.33
C GLY A 7 -0.05 22.54 0.83
N SER A 8 0.92 21.71 0.43
CA SER A 8 2.20 22.12 -0.17
C SER A 8 2.25 21.86 -1.68
N TRP A 9 1.12 21.47 -2.28
CA TRP A 9 0.93 21.30 -3.73
C TRP A 9 1.97 20.41 -4.43
N ILE A 10 2.37 19.33 -3.76
CA ILE A 10 3.33 18.35 -4.30
C ILE A 10 2.79 16.92 -4.24
N TYR A 11 1.46 16.77 -4.14
CA TYR A 11 0.81 15.47 -4.17
C TYR A 11 0.80 14.89 -5.59
N ILE A 12 1.44 13.73 -5.77
CA ILE A 12 1.57 13.03 -7.06
C ILE A 12 0.71 11.76 -7.12
N GLY A 13 -0.43 11.75 -6.43
CA GLY A 13 -1.27 10.57 -6.34
C GLY A 13 -0.65 9.47 -5.47
N THR A 14 -1.09 8.23 -5.71
CA THR A 14 -0.68 7.06 -4.93
C THR A 14 0.81 6.71 -5.09
N GLN A 15 1.46 7.16 -6.18
CA GLN A 15 2.90 6.98 -6.38
C GLN A 15 3.74 7.62 -5.26
N GLY A 16 3.27 8.70 -4.65
CA GLY A 16 3.99 9.40 -3.59
C GLY A 16 4.27 8.57 -2.33
N ILE A 17 3.65 7.39 -2.18
CA ILE A 17 3.87 6.51 -1.02
C ILE A 17 4.17 5.06 -1.37
N VAL A 18 4.00 4.64 -2.64
CA VAL A 18 4.11 3.22 -3.01
C VAL A 18 5.48 2.62 -2.66
N GLN A 19 6.56 3.38 -2.84
CA GLN A 19 7.90 2.93 -2.45
C GLN A 19 8.02 2.75 -0.93
N GLY A 20 7.53 3.71 -0.14
CA GLY A 20 7.59 3.62 1.32
C GLY A 20 6.77 2.43 1.85
N THR A 21 5.60 2.16 1.25
CA THR A 21 4.80 0.98 1.58
C THR A 21 5.49 -0.32 1.17
N TYR A 22 6.12 -0.36 -0.01
CA TYR A 22 6.89 -1.52 -0.48
C TYR A 22 8.07 -1.83 0.45
N GLU A 23 8.89 -0.83 0.79
CA GLU A 23 10.03 -1.02 1.70
C GLU A 23 9.57 -1.50 3.08
N THR A 24 8.42 -1.00 3.55
CA THR A 24 7.82 -1.47 4.81
C THR A 24 7.48 -2.96 4.74
N PHE A 25 6.83 -3.43 3.67
CA PHE A 25 6.49 -4.84 3.52
C PHE A 25 7.72 -5.72 3.26
N MET A 26 8.70 -5.24 2.50
CA MET A 26 9.96 -5.96 2.29
C MET A 26 10.72 -6.12 3.59
N GLU A 27 10.81 -5.07 4.40
CA GLU A 27 11.52 -5.13 5.67
C GLU A 27 10.79 -6.03 6.68
N ALA A 28 9.46 -5.96 6.75
CA ALA A 28 8.67 -6.93 7.51
C ALA A 28 8.91 -8.38 7.03
N GLY A 29 8.98 -8.58 5.70
CA GLY A 29 9.32 -9.86 5.09
C GLY A 29 10.71 -10.35 5.48
N ARG A 30 11.72 -9.48 5.50
CA ARG A 30 13.09 -9.81 5.95
C ARG A 30 13.11 -10.25 7.41
N GLN A 31 12.43 -9.51 8.28
CA GLN A 31 12.43 -9.76 9.72
C GLN A 31 11.65 -11.02 10.13
N HIS A 32 10.56 -11.34 9.42
CA HIS A 32 9.65 -12.41 9.85
C HIS A 32 9.67 -13.65 8.95
N TYR A 33 10.11 -13.51 7.71
CA TYR A 33 9.97 -14.53 6.66
C TYR A 33 11.24 -14.76 5.85
N GLY A 34 12.40 -14.27 6.32
CA GLY A 34 13.66 -14.43 5.59
C GLY A 34 13.71 -13.68 4.26
N GLY A 35 12.82 -12.70 4.08
CA GLY A 35 12.71 -11.90 2.85
C GLY A 35 11.84 -12.53 1.77
N ASP A 36 11.23 -13.69 2.02
CA ASP A 36 10.40 -14.41 1.05
C ASP A 36 8.92 -14.42 1.45
N TRP A 37 8.09 -13.86 0.58
CA TRP A 37 6.64 -13.81 0.74
C TRP A 37 5.90 -15.01 0.10
N ALA A 38 6.62 -15.98 -0.45
CA ALA A 38 6.02 -17.17 -1.05
C ALA A 38 5.02 -17.87 -0.11
N GLY A 39 3.80 -18.07 -0.61
CA GLY A 39 2.71 -18.70 0.14
C GLY A 39 2.10 -17.84 1.25
N LYS A 40 2.44 -16.55 1.33
CA LYS A 40 1.95 -15.61 2.34
C LYS A 40 1.09 -14.52 1.72
N TRP A 41 0.32 -13.86 2.57
CA TRP A 41 -0.59 -12.79 2.17
C TRP A 41 -0.68 -11.72 3.27
N ILE A 42 -1.00 -10.51 2.84
CA ILE A 42 -1.19 -9.35 3.71
C ILE A 42 -2.69 -9.06 3.79
N LEU A 43 -3.21 -8.90 5.00
CA LEU A 43 -4.55 -8.41 5.28
C LEU A 43 -4.46 -6.96 5.74
N THR A 44 -5.19 -6.05 5.09
CA THR A 44 -5.24 -4.64 5.48
C THR A 44 -6.58 -4.00 5.10
N ALA A 45 -6.75 -2.70 5.35
CA ALA A 45 -7.95 -1.94 5.01
C ALA A 45 -7.62 -0.54 4.47
N GLY A 46 -8.58 0.03 3.74
CA GLY A 46 -8.55 1.40 3.21
C GLY A 46 -7.87 1.54 1.85
N LEU A 47 -8.64 1.85 0.81
CA LEU A 47 -8.21 2.11 -0.56
C LEU A 47 -8.35 3.60 -0.96
N GLY A 48 -8.15 4.49 0.01
CA GLY A 48 -8.10 5.94 -0.19
C GLY A 48 -6.90 6.40 -1.04
N GLY A 49 -6.63 7.71 -1.08
CA GLY A 49 -5.56 8.29 -1.92
C GLY A 49 -4.16 7.70 -1.65
N MET A 50 -3.83 7.47 -0.37
CA MET A 50 -2.57 6.86 0.05
C MET A 50 -2.68 5.34 0.21
N GLY A 51 -3.73 4.87 0.91
CA GLY A 51 -3.95 3.44 1.18
C GLY A 51 -4.14 2.58 -0.08
N GLY A 52 -4.53 3.20 -1.20
CA GLY A 52 -4.57 2.55 -2.51
C GLY A 52 -3.21 2.02 -3.00
N ALA A 53 -2.09 2.42 -2.38
CA ALA A 53 -0.76 1.91 -2.73
C ALA A 53 -0.52 0.49 -2.20
N GLN A 54 -1.25 0.07 -1.16
CA GLN A 54 -0.99 -1.17 -0.44
C GLN A 54 -1.06 -2.43 -1.31
N PRO A 55 -2.07 -2.62 -2.20
CA PRO A 55 -2.14 -3.81 -3.04
C PRO A 55 -0.94 -3.91 -3.99
N LEU A 56 -0.56 -2.81 -4.63
CA LEU A 56 0.58 -2.77 -5.55
C LEU A 56 1.90 -3.01 -4.81
N ALA A 57 2.13 -2.32 -3.69
CA ALA A 57 3.32 -2.49 -2.86
C ALA A 57 3.46 -3.93 -2.34
N ALA A 58 2.37 -4.54 -1.87
CA ALA A 58 2.35 -5.93 -1.43
C ALA A 58 2.70 -6.90 -2.58
N THR A 59 2.10 -6.68 -3.76
CA THR A 59 2.36 -7.50 -4.95
C THR A 59 3.82 -7.38 -5.41
N MET A 60 4.38 -6.16 -5.39
CA MET A 60 5.80 -5.91 -5.69
C MET A 60 6.72 -6.60 -4.69
N ALA A 61 6.34 -6.66 -3.41
CA ALA A 61 7.08 -7.40 -2.37
C ALA A 61 6.94 -8.93 -2.51
N GLY A 62 6.07 -9.42 -3.39
CA GLY A 62 5.86 -10.85 -3.62
C GLY A 62 4.72 -11.48 -2.80
N ALA A 63 3.91 -10.67 -2.11
CA ALA A 63 2.78 -11.13 -1.32
C ALA A 63 1.44 -10.94 -2.06
N SER A 64 0.51 -11.87 -1.87
CA SER A 64 -0.90 -11.59 -2.17
C SER A 64 -1.46 -10.59 -1.15
N CYS A 65 -2.47 -9.80 -1.53
CA CYS A 65 -3.04 -8.78 -0.63
C CYS A 65 -4.56 -8.81 -0.65
N ILE A 66 -5.18 -8.86 0.53
CA ILE A 66 -6.61 -8.64 0.74
C ILE A 66 -6.76 -7.29 1.42
N THR A 67 -7.33 -6.31 0.70
CA THR A 67 -7.60 -4.98 1.23
C THR A 67 -9.10 -4.74 1.36
N ILE A 68 -9.56 -4.53 2.59
CA ILE A 68 -10.96 -4.25 2.90
C ILE A 68 -11.24 -2.76 2.64
N GLU A 69 -12.28 -2.46 1.87
CA GLU A 69 -12.74 -1.10 1.60
C GLU A 69 -14.26 -1.03 1.67
N CYS A 70 -14.79 0.00 2.32
CA CYS A 70 -16.23 0.17 2.53
C CYS A 70 -16.93 0.94 1.40
N GLN A 71 -16.16 1.66 0.58
CA GLN A 71 -16.67 2.45 -0.54
C GLN A 71 -16.33 1.81 -1.88
N ARG A 72 -17.34 1.25 -2.56
CA ARG A 72 -17.18 0.61 -3.88
C ARG A 72 -16.47 1.50 -4.91
N SER A 73 -16.78 2.79 -4.95
CA SER A 73 -16.15 3.75 -5.87
C SER A 73 -14.65 3.92 -5.63
N ARG A 74 -14.15 3.66 -4.41
CA ARG A 74 -12.71 3.65 -4.12
C ARG A 74 -12.03 2.40 -4.65
N ILE A 75 -12.73 1.26 -4.65
CA ILE A 75 -12.26 0.01 -5.24
C ILE A 75 -12.16 0.17 -6.76
N GLU A 76 -13.20 0.70 -7.40
CA GLU A 76 -13.26 0.89 -8.87
C GLU A 76 -12.26 1.94 -9.39
N PHE A 77 -11.80 2.85 -8.53
CA PHE A 77 -10.76 3.84 -8.88
C PHE A 77 -9.34 3.25 -8.88
N ARG A 78 -9.15 2.00 -8.45
CA ARG A 78 -7.86 1.30 -8.38
C ARG A 78 -7.71 0.33 -9.53
#